data_AF-A0A3P6QL80-F1
#
_entry.id   AF-A0A3P6QL80-F1
#
_cell.length_a   1.000
_cell.length_b   1.000
_cell.length_c   1.000
_cell.angle_alpha   90.00
_cell.angle_beta   90.00
_cell.angle_gamma   90.00
#
_symmetry.space_group_name_H-M   'P 1'
#
loop_
_entity.id
_entity.type
_entity.pdbx_description
1 polymer ?
#
loop_
_entity_poly.entity_id
_entity_poly.type
_entity_poly.pdbx_seq_one_letter_code
_entity_poly.pdbx_strand_id
1 'polypeptide(L)'
;MLIVLRLITYSAFSLSQLHDKATMHSERVRLLGCLGASTRPELIERLFQLTFTDFVRKQDRYRALLGVTGSAAGRRALWRLVKTRIGTLPEELATLSMLSCVLEVS
;
A
#
# COMPACT_ATOMS: atom_id res chain seq x y z
N MET A 1 -19.94 1.80 0.45
CA MET A 1 -18.54 1.68 -0.04
C MET A 1 -18.20 2.66 -1.17
N LEU A 2 -19.15 3.12 -1.99
CA LEU A 2 -18.92 4.06 -3.10
C LEU A 2 -18.65 5.54 -2.70
N ILE A 3 -19.16 5.99 -1.54
CA ILE A 3 -19.00 7.40 -1.10
C ILE A 3 -17.57 7.69 -0.63
N VAL A 4 -16.92 6.74 0.05
CA VAL A 4 -15.54 6.89 0.53
C VAL A 4 -14.55 6.95 -0.64
N LEU A 5 -14.73 6.10 -1.66
CA LEU A 5 -13.91 6.10 -2.88
C LEU A 5 -14.02 7.42 -3.67
N ARG A 6 -15.19 8.06 -3.66
CA ARG A 6 -15.44 9.33 -4.37
C ARG A 6 -14.87 10.55 -3.63
N LEU A 7 -14.72 10.48 -2.31
CA LEU A 7 -14.03 11.51 -1.51
C LEU A 7 -12.50 11.41 -1.62
N ILE A 8 -11.95 10.20 -1.72
CA ILE A 8 -10.50 9.98 -1.87
C ILE A 8 -9.94 10.59 -3.16
N THR A 9 -10.74 10.68 -4.22
CA THR A 9 -10.35 11.30 -5.50
C THR A 9 -10.19 12.82 -5.41
N TYR A 10 -10.87 13.49 -4.46
CA TYR A 10 -10.87 14.96 -4.34
C TYR A 10 -9.84 15.52 -3.34
N SER A 11 -9.32 14.72 -2.40
CA SER A 11 -8.35 15.23 -1.42
C SER A 11 -7.37 14.15 -0.94
N ALA A 12 -6.51 13.68 -1.84
CA ALA A 12 -5.35 12.85 -1.47
C ALA A 12 -4.53 13.41 -0.29
N PHE A 13 -4.48 14.73 -0.16
CA PHE A 13 -3.83 15.46 0.93
C PHE A 13 -4.44 15.17 2.31
N SER A 14 -5.77 15.01 2.40
CA SER A 14 -6.42 14.72 3.69
C SER A 14 -6.14 13.28 4.13
N LEU A 15 -5.97 12.35 3.19
CA LEU A 15 -5.74 10.94 3.52
C LEU A 15 -4.34 10.71 4.10
N SER A 16 -3.32 11.41 3.60
CA SER A 16 -1.98 11.41 4.22
C SER A 16 -1.98 12.04 5.61
N GLN A 17 -2.73 13.13 5.82
CA GLN A 17 -2.85 13.74 7.16
C GLN A 17 -3.57 12.83 8.16
N LEU A 18 -4.58 12.08 7.71
CA LEU A 18 -5.27 11.10 8.54
C LEU A 18 -4.36 9.93 8.91
N HIS A 19 -3.53 9.46 7.97
CA HIS A 19 -2.54 8.42 8.24
C HIS A 19 -1.62 8.80 9.41
N ASP A 20 -1.14 10.05 9.42
CA ASP A 20 -0.21 10.55 10.43
C ASP A 20 -0.88 10.75 11.80
N LYS A 21 -2.20 11.03 11.81
CA LYS A 21 -3.01 11.19 13.02
C LYS A 21 -3.58 9.87 13.56
N ALA A 22 -3.59 8.80 12.77
CA ALA A 22 -4.14 7.52 13.17
C ALA A 22 -3.33 6.92 14.33
N THR A 23 -3.98 6.72 15.47
CA THR A 23 -3.37 6.12 16.66
C THR A 23 -3.42 4.60 16.60
N MET A 24 -4.43 4.03 15.93
CA MET A 24 -4.58 2.59 15.79
C MET A 24 -3.82 2.06 14.57
N HIS A 25 -3.00 1.02 14.78
CA HIS A 25 -2.19 0.43 13.70
C HIS A 25 -3.03 -0.08 12.52
N SER A 26 -4.13 -0.77 12.82
CA SER A 26 -5.02 -1.33 11.80
C SER A 26 -5.71 -0.26 10.95
N GLU A 27 -6.04 0.89 11.55
CA GLU A 27 -6.58 2.04 10.83
C GLU A 27 -5.53 2.63 9.88
N ARG A 28 -4.29 2.79 10.36
CA ARG A 28 -3.17 3.27 9.54
C ARG A 28 -2.93 2.41 8.31
N VAL A 29 -2.87 1.09 8.48
CA VAL A 29 -2.69 0.13 7.37
C VAL A 29 -3.86 0.22 6.38
N ARG A 30 -5.08 0.45 6.88
CA ARG A 30 -6.27 0.63 6.03
C ARG A 30 -6.20 1.92 5.22
N LEU A 31 -5.78 3.03 5.84
CA LEU A 31 -5.55 4.32 5.18
C LEU A 31 -4.45 4.23 4.11
N LEU A 32 -3.37 3.48 4.38
CA LEU A 32 -2.36 3.16 3.36
C LEU A 32 -2.98 2.41 2.19
N GLY A 33 -3.74 1.34 2.44
CA GLY A 33 -4.44 0.62 1.38
C GLY A 33 -5.34 1.53 0.52
N CYS A 34 -6.02 2.49 1.15
CA CYS A 34 -6.83 3.50 0.45
C CYS A 34 -6.00 4.43 -0.45
N LEU A 35 -4.78 4.81 -0.05
CA LEU A 35 -3.87 5.58 -0.91
C LEU A 35 -3.50 4.79 -2.18
N GLY A 36 -3.36 3.47 -2.05
CA GLY A 36 -3.02 2.57 -3.15
C GLY A 36 -4.13 2.40 -4.19
N ALA A 37 -5.38 2.57 -3.78
CA ALA A 37 -6.54 2.56 -4.67
C ALA A 37 -6.66 3.82 -5.53
N SER A 38 -5.78 4.82 -5.33
CA SER A 38 -5.78 6.05 -6.12
C SER A 38 -5.23 5.84 -7.53
N THR A 39 -5.71 6.66 -8.47
CA THR A 39 -5.18 6.73 -9.85
C THR A 39 -3.91 7.58 -9.97
N ARG A 40 -3.53 8.28 -8.89
CA ARG A 40 -2.38 9.21 -8.85
C ARG A 40 -1.06 8.48 -8.55
N PRO A 41 -0.09 8.43 -9.49
CA PRO A 41 1.17 7.70 -9.31
C PRO A 41 1.97 8.10 -8.08
N GLU A 42 1.99 9.39 -7.74
CA GLU A 42 2.72 9.95 -6.61
C GLU A 42 2.20 9.42 -5.25
N LEU A 43 0.92 9.04 -5.16
CA LEU A 43 0.35 8.45 -3.94
C LEU A 43 0.68 6.98 -3.82
N ILE A 44 0.74 6.27 -4.95
CA ILE A 44 1.20 4.88 -5.00
C ILE A 44 2.67 4.82 -4.57
N GLU A 45 3.50 5.74 -5.07
CA GLU A 45 4.90 5.85 -4.65
C GLU A 45 5.04 6.19 -3.17
N ARG A 46 4.23 7.14 -2.67
CA ARG A 46 4.20 7.47 -1.25
C ARG A 46 3.78 6.28 -0.38
N LEU A 47 2.80 5.49 -0.83
CA LEU A 47 2.40 4.25 -0.17
C LEU A 47 3.58 3.28 -0.08
N PHE A 48 4.31 3.07 -1.18
CA PHE A 48 5.47 2.18 -1.16
C PHE A 48 6.53 2.67 -0.19
N GLN A 49 6.83 3.96 -0.17
CA GLN A 49 7.78 4.53 0.81
C GLN A 49 7.34 4.25 2.25
N LEU A 50 6.08 4.54 2.59
CA LEU A 50 5.55 4.36 3.94
C LEU A 50 5.48 2.89 4.35
N THR A 51 5.17 1.99 3.42
CA THR A 51 5.01 0.55 3.67
C THR A 51 6.28 -0.08 4.26
N PHE A 52 7.47 0.34 3.82
CA PHE A 52 8.73 -0.23 4.28
C PHE A 52 9.40 0.54 5.42
N THR A 53 8.69 1.48 6.05
CA THR A 53 9.16 2.12 7.28
C THR A 53 8.87 1.25 8.51
N ASP A 54 9.44 1.60 9.66
CA ASP A 54 9.13 0.97 10.94
C ASP A 54 7.71 1.27 11.44
N PHE A 55 7.02 2.24 10.83
CA PHE A 55 5.63 2.58 11.17
C PHE A 55 4.62 1.51 10.75
N VAL A 56 4.99 0.61 9.83
CA VAL A 56 4.19 -0.52 9.35
C VAL A 56 4.88 -1.81 9.73
N ARG A 57 4.21 -2.63 10.56
CA ARG A 57 4.73 -3.92 10.99
C ARG A 57 4.92 -4.83 9.77
N LYS A 58 6.00 -5.61 9.74
CA LYS A 58 6.34 -6.48 8.59
C LYS A 58 5.17 -7.34 8.12
N GLN A 59 4.42 -7.93 9.05
CA GLN A 59 3.22 -8.74 8.77
C GLN A 59 2.01 -7.95 8.24
N ASP A 60 1.98 -6.62 8.34
CA ASP A 60 0.88 -5.80 7.85
C ASP A 60 1.21 -5.15 6.50
N ARG A 61 2.47 -5.18 6.07
CA ARG A 61 2.94 -4.55 4.82
C ARG A 61 2.27 -5.13 3.58
N TYR A 62 2.07 -6.45 3.52
CA TYR A 62 1.41 -7.07 2.37
C TYR A 62 0.00 -6.50 2.17
N ARG A 63 -0.77 -6.22 3.24
CA ARG A 63 -2.12 -5.63 3.14
C ARG A 63 -2.10 -4.24 2.52
N ALA A 64 -1.09 -3.43 2.85
CA ALA A 64 -0.91 -2.12 2.23
C ALA A 64 -0.58 -2.25 0.74
N LEU A 65 0.31 -3.20 0.38
CA LEU A 65 0.66 -3.46 -1.02
C LEU A 65 -0.54 -3.97 -1.84
N LEU A 66 -1.36 -4.87 -1.28
CA LEU A 66 -2.57 -5.36 -1.97
C LEU A 66 -3.54 -4.22 -2.35
N GLY A 67 -3.51 -3.09 -1.63
CA GLY A 67 -4.31 -1.91 -1.94
C GLY A 67 -4.09 -1.33 -3.35
N VAL A 68 -2.91 -1.53 -3.96
CA VAL A 68 -2.60 -1.01 -5.30
C VAL A 68 -3.15 -1.87 -6.44
N THR A 69 -3.60 -3.10 -6.13
CA THR A 69 -3.97 -4.10 -7.15
C THR A 69 -5.31 -3.83 -7.84
N GLY A 70 -6.10 -2.89 -7.30
CA GLY A 70 -7.41 -2.49 -7.83
C GLY A 70 -7.38 -1.83 -9.20
N SER A 71 -6.21 -1.48 -9.74
CA SER A 71 -6.06 -0.92 -11.09
C SER A 71 -4.89 -1.56 -11.87
N ALA A 72 -4.97 -1.53 -13.20
CA ALA A 72 -3.88 -2.03 -14.06
C ALA A 72 -2.59 -1.21 -13.89
N ALA A 73 -2.70 0.09 -13.64
CA ALA A 73 -1.55 0.95 -13.36
C ALA A 73 -0.89 0.59 -12.02
N GLY A 74 -1.69 0.33 -11.00
CA GLY A 74 -1.19 -0.07 -9.68
C GLY A 74 -0.54 -1.45 -9.67
N ARG A 75 -1.10 -2.44 -10.39
CA ARG A 75 -0.43 -3.75 -10.60
C ARG A 75 0.93 -3.59 -11.28
N ARG A 76 1.01 -2.83 -12.38
CA ARG A 76 2.30 -2.50 -13.01
C ARG A 76 3.29 -1.82 -12.07
N ALA A 77 2.80 -0.93 -11.19
CA ALA A 77 3.65 -0.28 -10.19
C ALA A 77 4.15 -1.28 -9.13
N LEU A 78 3.28 -2.17 -8.65
CA LEU A 78 3.63 -3.24 -7.72
C LEU A 78 4.66 -4.20 -8.33
N TRP A 79 4.46 -4.60 -9.58
CA TRP A 79 5.42 -5.45 -10.29
C TRP A 79 6.79 -4.80 -10.43
N ARG A 80 6.86 -3.49 -10.69
CA ARG A 80 8.14 -2.76 -10.70
C ARG A 80 8.80 -2.80 -9.32
N LEU A 81 8.05 -2.51 -8.25
CA LEU A 81 8.54 -2.59 -6.88
C LEU A 81 9.10 -3.99 -6.56
N VAL A 82 8.36 -5.04 -6.92
CA VAL A 82 8.76 -6.44 -6.73
C VAL A 82 10.09 -6.70 -7.40
N LYS A 83 10.22 -6.38 -8.70
CA LYS A 83 11.48 -6.57 -9.43
C LYS A 83 12.65 -5.80 -8.81
N THR A 84 12.42 -4.57 -8.37
CA THR A 84 13.46 -3.73 -7.77
C THR A 84 13.91 -4.25 -6.40
N ARG A 85 13.04 -4.91 -5.64
CA ARG A 85 13.28 -5.30 -4.24
C ARG A 85 13.20 -6.80 -3.98
N ILE A 86 13.24 -7.63 -5.01
CA ILE A 86 12.98 -9.08 -4.87
C ILE A 86 13.92 -9.75 -3.86
N GLY A 87 15.17 -9.28 -3.75
CA GLY A 87 16.17 -9.82 -2.83
C GLY A 87 15.99 -9.44 -1.35
N THR A 88 15.10 -8.49 -1.02
CA THR A 88 14.82 -8.08 0.38
C THR A 88 13.36 -8.21 0.76
N LEU A 89 12.47 -8.40 -0.22
CA LEU A 89 11.03 -8.54 0.00
C LEU A 89 10.63 -9.68 0.94
N PRO A 90 11.24 -10.89 0.88
CA PRO A 90 10.93 -11.96 1.83
C PRO A 90 11.09 -11.54 3.29
N GLU A 91 12.20 -10.87 3.61
CA GLU A 91 12.53 -10.41 4.97
C GLU A 91 11.65 -9.22 5.38
N GLU A 92 11.25 -8.39 4.43
CA GLU A 92 10.41 -7.23 4.66
C GLU A 92 8.94 -7.60 4.88
N LEU A 93 8.45 -8.69 4.30
CA LEU A 93 7.07 -9.18 4.43
C LEU A 93 6.89 -10.25 5.53
N ALA A 94 7.91 -10.45 6.38
CA ALA A 94 7.98 -11.43 7.46
C ALA A 94 7.95 -12.92 7.04
N THR A 95 7.24 -13.29 5.97
CA THR A 95 7.13 -14.68 5.51
C THR A 95 6.99 -14.80 3.99
N LEU A 96 7.38 -15.95 3.44
CA LEU A 96 7.23 -16.28 2.02
C LEU A 96 5.76 -16.41 1.59
N SER A 97 4.85 -16.81 2.49
CA SER A 97 3.42 -16.90 2.17
C SER A 97 2.83 -15.53 1.86
N MET A 98 3.27 -14.49 2.57
CA MET A 98 2.84 -13.10 2.34
C MET A 98 3.42 -12.53 1.05
N LEU A 99 4.63 -12.95 0.69
CA LEU A 99 5.21 -12.66 -0.62
C LEU A 99 4.41 -13.35 -1.74
N SER A 100 3.98 -14.61 -1.57
CA SER A 100 3.11 -15.30 -2.56
C SER A 100 1.85 -14.49 -2.85
N CYS A 101 1.18 -14.01 -1.81
CA CYS A 101 -0.02 -13.17 -1.99
C CYS A 101 0.24 -11.91 -2.80
N VAL A 102 1.43 -11.30 -2.69
CA VAL A 102 1.81 -10.13 -3.48
C VAL A 102 2.13 -10.52 -4.92
N LEU A 103 2.87 -11.63 -5.13
CA LEU A 103 3.26 -12.09 -6.46
C LEU A 103 2.05 -12.54 -7.31
N GLU A 104 1.08 -13.22 -6.71
CA GLU A 104 -0.13 -13.72 -7.40
C GLU A 104 -0.99 -12.62 -8.02
N VAL A 105 -0.92 -11.40 -7.47
CA VAL A 105 -1.78 -10.27 -7.85
C VAL A 105 -1.04 -9.13 -8.56
N SER A 106 0.29 -9.24 -8.68
CA SER A 106 1.17 -8.22 -9.27
C SER A 106 1.07 -8.14 -10.79
#